data_AF-A0A1X0P9E6-F1
#
_entry.id   AF-A0A1X0P9E6-F1
#
_cell.length_a   1.000
_cell.length_b   1.000
_cell.length_c   1.000
_cell.angle_alpha   90.00
_cell.angle_beta   90.00
_cell.angle_gamma   90.00
#
_symmetry.space_group_name_H-M   'P 1'
#
loop_
_entity.id
_entity.type
_entity.pdbx_description
1 polymer ?
#
loop_
_entity_poly.entity_id
_entity_poly.type
_entity_poly.pdbx_seq_one_letter_code
_entity_poly.pdbx_strand_id
1 'polypeptide(L)'
;MHALRENARGVESVIRDVGVSLHQYRGPDGLRLLMEQGKLSILSAFGEFRKSNDEIYNSRMKVVSRTRSAIMKLSDQFDAVGNTITTLTTQLDELFAGLQRFTEVCEKHLEGTNVEPADFSELSNIRSSSTKIRVLGHDLASNIKTNSCGIHSSSLEQIDSIYSEVKCEVSRAQTIFDVQRRQVEVSESELAKIQDLNPDRARMAEYKHRRSLETLQGGSEQYHAALQSGMEKTSFVLEQASMATWSASNVFFLQLSMFFKDLFGECEKVAGILANIKNNRKVSQRINSEKRAAANAATQKVSVKEKVSENVPSDYELVDMFTSQSSNTAQPNNNPSPSLIVQEDTVNRGARESIDIDDIFK
;
A
#
# COMPACT_ATOMS: atom_id res chain seq x y z
N MET A 1 28.41 15.31 23.83
CA MET A 1 29.00 15.21 25.18
C MET A 1 28.00 14.79 26.26
N HIS A 2 26.71 15.19 26.20
CA HIS A 2 25.70 14.76 27.19
C HIS A 2 25.26 13.29 27.07
N ALA A 3 25.09 12.75 25.85
CA ALA A 3 24.71 11.35 25.63
C ALA A 3 25.72 10.30 26.16
N LEU A 4 27.01 10.64 26.20
CA LEU A 4 28.05 9.78 26.78
C LEU A 4 27.97 9.75 28.32
N ARG A 5 27.51 10.83 28.96
CA ARG A 5 27.34 10.91 30.41
C ARG A 5 26.08 10.18 30.89
N GLU A 6 25.01 10.17 30.10
CA GLU A 6 23.80 9.41 30.41
C GLU A 6 24.02 7.91 30.27
N ASN A 7 24.73 7.46 29.23
CA ASN A 7 25.13 6.07 29.09
C ASN A 7 26.10 5.63 30.20
N ALA A 8 27.03 6.50 30.62
CA ALA A 8 27.93 6.18 31.75
C ALA A 8 27.19 6.03 33.08
N ARG A 9 26.17 6.87 33.35
CA ARG A 9 25.33 6.74 34.56
C ARG A 9 24.46 5.49 34.54
N GLY A 10 23.94 5.10 33.38
CA GLY A 10 23.20 3.84 33.21
C GLY A 10 24.09 2.61 33.39
N VAL A 11 25.34 2.67 32.93
CA VAL A 11 26.31 1.59 33.16
C VAL A 11 26.73 1.51 34.64
N GLU A 12 26.93 2.64 35.31
CA GLU A 12 27.23 2.67 36.75
C GLU A 12 26.06 2.17 37.61
N SER A 13 24.81 2.43 37.23
CA SER A 13 23.65 1.89 37.94
C SER A 13 23.53 0.38 37.73
N VAL A 14 23.74 -0.12 36.52
CA VAL A 14 23.74 -1.56 36.24
C VAL A 14 24.88 -2.27 36.98
N ILE A 15 26.08 -1.71 37.01
CA ILE A 15 27.21 -2.28 37.76
C ILE A 15 26.93 -2.28 39.27
N ARG A 16 26.29 -1.22 39.79
CA ARG A 16 25.88 -1.15 41.19
C ARG A 16 24.81 -2.20 41.53
N ASP A 17 23.81 -2.36 40.67
CA ASP A 17 22.72 -3.33 40.86
C ASP A 17 23.23 -4.77 40.73
N VAL A 18 24.17 -5.03 39.82
CA VAL A 18 24.89 -6.30 39.72
C VAL A 18 25.75 -6.53 40.97
N GLY A 19 26.45 -5.51 41.47
CA GLY A 19 27.25 -5.59 42.70
C GLY A 19 26.41 -5.89 43.95
N VAL A 20 25.23 -5.29 44.07
CA VAL A 20 24.26 -5.56 45.15
C VAL A 20 23.67 -6.96 45.01
N SER A 21 23.32 -7.36 43.79
CA SER A 21 22.80 -8.70 43.48
C SER A 21 23.86 -9.80 43.61
N LEU A 22 25.14 -9.48 43.52
CA LEU A 22 26.23 -10.43 43.79
C LEU A 22 26.55 -10.56 45.28
N HIS A 23 26.18 -9.57 46.08
CA HIS A 23 26.41 -9.58 47.52
C HIS A 23 25.60 -10.66 48.26
N GLN A 24 24.45 -11.07 47.71
CA GLN A 24 23.65 -12.19 48.23
C GLN A 24 24.34 -13.55 48.09
N TYR A 25 25.40 -13.63 47.29
CA TYR A 25 26.21 -14.83 47.08
C TYR A 25 27.56 -14.76 47.83
N ARG A 26 27.65 -13.95 48.89
CA ARG A 26 28.87 -13.84 49.70
C ARG A 26 28.87 -14.90 50.81
N GLY A 27 29.65 -15.97 50.64
CA GLY A 27 29.81 -17.04 51.62
C GLY A 27 30.58 -18.24 51.05
N PRO A 28 30.96 -19.23 51.87
CA PRO A 28 31.75 -20.39 51.43
C PRO A 28 31.07 -21.21 50.33
N ASP A 29 29.74 -21.25 50.28
CA ASP A 29 28.95 -21.89 49.22
C ASP A 29 28.35 -20.91 48.20
N GLY A 30 28.63 -19.61 48.36
CA GLY A 30 28.00 -18.57 47.56
C GLY A 30 28.40 -18.61 46.08
N LEU A 31 29.65 -19.02 45.80
CA LEU A 31 30.14 -19.23 44.43
C LEU A 31 29.47 -20.44 43.77
N ARG A 32 29.14 -21.49 44.54
CA ARG A 32 28.35 -22.64 44.07
C ARG A 32 26.90 -22.24 43.80
N LEU A 33 26.27 -21.48 44.70
CA LEU A 33 24.91 -20.96 44.53
C LEU A 33 24.81 -20.01 43.32
N LEU A 34 25.81 -19.14 43.12
CA LEU A 34 25.92 -18.28 41.95
C LEU A 34 26.12 -19.09 40.67
N MET A 35 26.88 -20.19 40.70
CA MET A 35 27.04 -21.06 39.54
C MET A 35 25.79 -21.91 39.26
N GLU A 36 25.04 -22.33 40.26
CA GLU A 36 23.81 -23.11 40.09
C GLU A 36 22.62 -22.23 39.64
N GLN A 37 22.44 -21.06 40.26
CA GLN A 37 21.35 -20.12 39.92
C GLN A 37 21.73 -19.18 38.77
N GLY A 38 23.00 -18.78 38.65
CA GLY A 38 23.49 -17.85 37.63
C GLY A 38 23.88 -18.50 36.30
N LYS A 39 24.02 -19.83 36.22
CA LYS A 39 24.18 -20.54 34.93
C LYS A 39 23.02 -20.27 33.97
N LEU A 40 21.80 -20.14 34.48
CA LEU A 40 20.63 -19.84 33.64
C LEU A 40 20.61 -18.37 33.17
N SER A 41 21.10 -17.44 34.00
CA SER A 41 21.01 -16.00 33.72
C SER A 41 22.15 -15.46 32.87
N ILE A 42 23.37 -16.01 32.97
CA ILE A 42 24.52 -15.56 32.16
C ILE A 42 24.46 -16.15 30.75
N LEU A 43 24.10 -17.44 30.59
CA LEU A 43 23.92 -18.06 29.27
C LEU A 43 22.70 -17.49 28.52
N SER A 44 21.68 -16.99 29.22
CA SER A 44 20.58 -16.22 28.63
C SER A 44 21.05 -14.89 28.01
N ALA A 45 22.03 -14.22 28.61
CA ALA A 45 22.59 -12.97 28.11
C ALA A 45 23.47 -13.14 26.85
N PHE A 46 24.01 -14.35 26.62
CA PHE A 46 24.84 -14.67 25.44
C PHE A 46 24.07 -15.26 24.25
N GLY A 47 22.74 -15.38 24.32
CA GLY A 47 21.92 -15.85 23.20
C GLY A 47 22.12 -17.32 22.82
N GLU A 48 22.78 -18.11 23.67
CA GLU A 48 23.10 -19.52 23.43
C GLU A 48 21.97 -20.49 23.81
N PHE A 49 20.89 -20.02 24.44
CA PHE A 49 19.66 -20.80 24.48
C PHE A 49 18.93 -20.69 23.14
N ARG A 50 18.86 -21.81 22.42
CA ARG A 50 17.83 -21.98 21.37
C ARG A 50 16.50 -21.55 21.98
N LYS A 51 15.81 -20.60 21.31
CA LYS A 51 14.46 -20.17 21.70
C LYS A 51 13.61 -21.40 22.02
N SER A 52 12.85 -21.34 23.10
CA SER A 52 11.92 -22.43 23.42
C SER A 52 10.94 -22.63 22.27
N ASN A 53 10.45 -23.85 22.07
CA ASN A 53 9.47 -24.13 21.02
C ASN A 53 8.21 -23.24 21.19
N ASP A 54 7.87 -22.86 22.42
CA ASP A 54 6.79 -21.93 22.75
C ASP A 54 7.05 -20.51 22.24
N GLU A 55 8.27 -19.99 22.39
CA GLU A 55 8.64 -18.68 21.87
C GLU A 55 8.62 -18.65 20.34
N ILE A 56 9.10 -19.71 19.69
CA ILE A 56 9.08 -19.84 18.24
C ILE A 56 7.62 -19.90 17.75
N TYR A 57 6.79 -20.72 18.38
CA TYR A 57 5.37 -20.82 18.08
C TYR A 57 4.66 -19.46 18.23
N ASN A 58 4.83 -18.79 19.37
CA ASN A 58 4.22 -17.48 19.63
C ASN A 58 4.68 -16.42 18.62
N SER A 59 5.97 -16.43 18.27
CA SER A 59 6.52 -15.54 17.24
C SER A 59 5.88 -15.80 15.88
N ARG A 60 5.74 -17.07 15.48
CA ARG A 60 5.07 -17.45 14.22
C ARG A 60 3.61 -17.03 14.22
N MET A 61 2.91 -17.19 15.34
CA MET A 61 1.52 -16.82 15.45
C MET A 61 1.29 -15.31 15.29
N LYS A 62 2.23 -14.49 15.80
CA LYS A 62 2.27 -13.05 15.54
C LYS A 62 2.51 -12.73 14.06
N VAL A 63 3.39 -13.48 13.38
CA VAL A 63 3.64 -13.31 11.94
C VAL A 63 2.38 -13.60 11.13
N VAL A 64 1.65 -14.68 11.42
CA VAL A 64 0.36 -14.99 10.76
C VAL A 64 -0.64 -13.84 10.90
N SER A 65 -0.79 -13.29 12.10
CA SER A 65 -1.67 -12.14 12.35
C SER A 65 -1.25 -10.88 11.58
N ARG A 66 0.06 -10.61 11.49
CA ARG A 66 0.61 -9.51 10.69
C ARG A 66 0.36 -9.72 9.19
N THR A 67 0.57 -10.93 8.69
CA THR A 67 0.31 -11.31 7.29
C THR A 67 -1.16 -11.11 6.94
N ARG A 68 -2.07 -11.60 7.79
CA ARG A 68 -3.52 -11.37 7.65
C ARG A 68 -3.84 -9.88 7.49
N SER A 69 -3.30 -9.06 8.40
CA SER A 69 -3.52 -7.60 8.37
C SER A 69 -2.94 -6.94 7.12
N ALA A 70 -1.80 -7.41 6.62
CA ALA A 70 -1.19 -6.92 5.40
C ALA A 70 -2.02 -7.26 4.15
N ILE A 71 -2.54 -8.49 4.06
CA ILE A 71 -3.39 -8.93 2.95
C ILE A 71 -4.70 -8.13 2.91
N MET A 72 -5.34 -7.89 4.07
CA MET A 72 -6.53 -7.04 4.14
C MET A 72 -6.25 -5.64 3.60
N LYS A 73 -5.17 -5.00 4.06
CA LYS A 73 -4.79 -3.65 3.60
C LYS A 73 -4.52 -3.61 2.08
N LEU A 74 -3.85 -4.63 1.54
CA LEU A 74 -3.61 -4.73 0.11
C LEU A 74 -4.92 -4.91 -0.68
N SER A 75 -5.84 -5.72 -0.17
CA SER A 75 -7.17 -5.89 -0.77
C SER A 75 -7.95 -4.58 -0.81
N ASP A 76 -7.95 -3.82 0.30
CA ASP A 76 -8.60 -2.51 0.37
C ASP A 76 -7.99 -1.52 -0.62
N GLN A 77 -6.66 -1.55 -0.79
CA GLN A 77 -5.96 -0.72 -1.77
C GLN A 77 -6.31 -1.08 -3.21
N PHE A 78 -6.43 -2.37 -3.54
CA PHE A 78 -6.84 -2.80 -4.87
C PHE A 78 -8.29 -2.36 -5.18
N ASP A 79 -9.21 -2.56 -4.24
CA ASP A 79 -10.61 -2.13 -4.41
C ASP A 79 -10.71 -0.60 -4.57
N ALA A 80 -9.95 0.17 -3.78
CA ALA A 80 -9.88 1.63 -3.90
C ALA A 80 -9.42 2.10 -5.29
N VAL A 81 -8.44 1.40 -5.90
CA VAL A 81 -8.03 1.69 -7.28
C VAL A 81 -9.17 1.39 -8.25
N GLY A 82 -9.87 0.26 -8.11
CA GLY A 82 -11.06 -0.06 -8.91
C GLY A 82 -12.11 1.05 -8.86
N ASN A 83 -12.47 1.50 -7.66
CA ASN A 83 -13.43 2.59 -7.44
C ASN A 83 -12.98 3.93 -8.07
N THR A 84 -11.67 4.22 -8.00
CA THR A 84 -11.09 5.41 -8.64
C THR A 84 -11.24 5.36 -10.15
N ILE A 85 -11.04 4.19 -10.76
CA ILE A 85 -11.17 3.99 -12.21
C ILE A 85 -12.63 4.09 -12.65
N THR A 86 -13.58 3.55 -11.88
CA THR A 86 -15.02 3.74 -12.14
C THR A 86 -15.39 5.23 -12.10
N THR A 87 -14.83 5.98 -11.17
CA THR A 87 -15.05 7.44 -11.07
C THR A 87 -14.49 8.17 -12.28
N LEU A 88 -13.23 7.87 -12.66
CA LEU A 88 -12.58 8.46 -13.83
C LEU A 88 -13.37 8.20 -15.13
N THR A 89 -13.80 6.96 -15.34
CA THR A 89 -14.56 6.59 -16.55
C THR A 89 -15.94 7.25 -16.60
N THR A 90 -16.57 7.49 -15.45
CA THR A 90 -17.81 8.28 -15.36
C THR A 90 -17.57 9.75 -15.72
N GLN A 91 -16.50 10.37 -15.19
CA GLN A 91 -16.14 11.75 -15.52
C GLN A 91 -15.80 11.94 -17.00
N LEU A 92 -15.14 10.96 -17.62
CA LEU A 92 -14.89 10.97 -19.06
C LEU A 92 -16.20 10.91 -19.86
N ASP A 93 -17.16 10.10 -19.44
CA ASP A 93 -18.48 10.03 -20.08
C ASP A 93 -19.23 11.36 -20.01
N GLU A 94 -19.19 12.03 -18.86
CA GLU A 94 -19.77 13.36 -18.68
C GLU A 94 -19.08 14.41 -19.58
N LEU A 95 -17.76 14.34 -19.72
CA LEU A 95 -16.99 15.20 -20.62
C LEU A 95 -17.41 14.98 -22.08
N PHE A 96 -17.53 13.72 -22.53
CA PHE A 96 -17.97 13.41 -23.89
C PHE A 96 -19.41 13.87 -24.15
N ALA A 97 -20.31 13.72 -23.17
CA ALA A 97 -21.66 14.26 -23.26
C ALA A 97 -21.67 15.79 -23.32
N GLY A 98 -20.81 16.47 -22.55
CA GLY A 98 -20.62 17.91 -22.60
C GLY A 98 -20.12 18.40 -23.96
N LEU A 99 -19.15 17.69 -24.54
CA LEU A 99 -18.63 17.95 -25.88
C LEU A 99 -19.73 17.81 -26.94
N GLN A 100 -20.55 16.75 -26.87
CA GLN A 100 -21.67 16.57 -27.78
C GLN A 100 -22.67 17.72 -27.70
N ARG A 101 -23.05 18.16 -26.49
CA ARG A 101 -23.94 19.32 -26.31
C ARG A 101 -23.32 20.61 -26.86
N PHE A 102 -22.02 20.81 -26.63
CA PHE A 102 -21.30 21.95 -27.19
C PHE A 102 -21.39 21.95 -28.72
N THR A 103 -21.18 20.80 -29.36
CA THR A 103 -21.35 20.66 -30.79
C THR A 103 -22.80 20.93 -31.23
N GLU A 104 -23.80 20.35 -30.56
CA GLU A 104 -25.20 20.58 -30.88
C GLU A 104 -25.63 22.05 -30.77
N VAL A 105 -25.08 22.81 -29.81
CA VAL A 105 -25.39 24.23 -29.61
C VAL A 105 -24.59 25.12 -30.55
N CYS A 106 -23.27 24.99 -30.56
CA CYS A 106 -22.40 25.92 -31.30
C CYS A 106 -22.32 25.55 -32.78
N GLU A 107 -22.24 24.27 -33.12
CA GLU A 107 -21.94 23.84 -34.49
C GLU A 107 -23.18 23.75 -35.36
N LYS A 108 -24.30 23.24 -34.84
CA LYS A 108 -25.57 23.16 -35.58
C LYS A 108 -26.11 24.54 -35.99
N HIS A 109 -25.82 25.58 -35.20
CA HIS A 109 -26.17 26.96 -35.54
C HIS A 109 -25.25 27.59 -36.61
N LEU A 110 -24.03 27.07 -36.78
CA LEU A 110 -23.08 27.55 -37.80
C LEU A 110 -23.26 26.87 -39.17
N GLU A 111 -23.82 25.66 -39.21
CA GLU A 111 -24.11 24.91 -40.44
C GLU A 111 -25.25 25.51 -41.29
N GLY A 112 -26.02 26.46 -40.77
CA GLY A 112 -27.05 27.18 -41.51
C GLY A 112 -26.56 28.07 -42.68
N THR A 113 -25.26 28.04 -43.01
CA THR A 113 -24.60 28.99 -43.93
C THR A 113 -23.75 28.37 -45.06
N ASN A 114 -24.17 27.23 -45.61
CA ASN A 114 -23.56 26.53 -46.77
C ASN A 114 -22.28 25.73 -46.49
N VAL A 115 -22.40 24.63 -45.76
CA VAL A 115 -21.47 23.50 -45.85
C VAL A 115 -22.31 22.23 -45.77
N GLU A 116 -22.04 21.23 -46.60
CA GLU A 116 -22.62 19.89 -46.47
C GLU A 116 -22.59 19.44 -45.00
N PRO A 117 -23.60 18.70 -44.51
CA PRO A 117 -23.69 18.30 -43.12
C PRO A 117 -22.36 17.64 -42.73
N ALA A 118 -21.56 18.31 -41.91
CA ALA A 118 -20.31 17.74 -41.47
C ALA A 118 -20.71 16.50 -40.67
N ASP A 119 -20.32 15.35 -41.21
CA ASP A 119 -20.80 14.02 -40.88
C ASP A 119 -21.14 13.83 -39.39
N PHE A 120 -22.44 13.74 -39.07
CA PHE A 120 -22.96 13.25 -37.78
C PHE A 120 -22.36 11.88 -37.39
N SER A 121 -21.74 11.18 -38.36
CA SER A 121 -20.92 9.99 -38.18
C SER A 121 -19.75 10.22 -37.20
N GLU A 122 -19.05 11.35 -37.23
CA GLU A 122 -17.86 11.60 -36.40
C GLU A 122 -18.19 11.73 -34.91
N LEU A 123 -19.30 12.39 -34.57
CA LEU A 123 -19.81 12.47 -33.18
C LEU A 123 -20.33 11.12 -32.67
N SER A 124 -20.94 10.32 -33.55
CA SER A 124 -21.37 8.97 -33.19
C SER A 124 -20.17 8.08 -32.81
N ASN A 125 -19.00 8.32 -33.40
CA ASN A 125 -17.76 7.62 -33.05
C ASN A 125 -17.23 8.03 -31.68
N ILE A 126 -17.34 9.30 -31.28
CA ILE A 126 -17.01 9.75 -29.91
C ILE A 126 -17.92 9.05 -28.87
N ARG A 127 -19.22 8.97 -29.14
CA ARG A 127 -20.17 8.26 -28.26
C ARG A 127 -19.86 6.76 -28.15
N SER A 128 -19.44 6.14 -29.25
CA SER A 128 -18.98 4.75 -29.28
C SER A 128 -17.73 4.55 -28.40
N SER A 129 -16.73 5.42 -28.53
CA SER A 129 -15.54 5.40 -27.66
C SER A 129 -15.88 5.66 -26.19
N SER A 130 -16.81 6.58 -25.89
CA SER A 130 -17.31 6.82 -24.53
C SER A 130 -17.90 5.55 -23.90
N THR A 131 -18.74 4.85 -24.68
CA THR A 131 -19.38 3.61 -24.24
C THR A 131 -18.32 2.53 -23.97
N LYS A 132 -17.33 2.40 -24.85
CA LYS A 132 -16.22 1.45 -24.67
C LYS A 132 -15.39 1.76 -23.43
N ILE A 133 -15.02 3.02 -23.21
CA ILE A 133 -14.25 3.45 -22.02
C ILE A 133 -15.01 3.10 -20.74
N ARG A 134 -16.32 3.33 -20.72
CA ARG A 134 -17.18 2.96 -19.59
C ARG A 134 -17.20 1.46 -19.32
N VAL A 135 -17.36 0.66 -20.37
CA VAL A 135 -17.32 -0.81 -20.28
C VAL A 135 -15.95 -1.27 -19.76
N LEU A 136 -14.85 -0.74 -20.32
CA LEU A 136 -13.49 -1.04 -19.85
C LEU A 136 -13.29 -0.74 -18.37
N GLY A 137 -13.80 0.40 -17.88
CA GLY A 137 -13.72 0.78 -16.47
C GLY A 137 -14.50 -0.16 -15.56
N HIS A 138 -15.73 -0.50 -15.95
CA HIS A 138 -16.56 -1.46 -15.21
C HIS A 138 -15.95 -2.86 -15.20
N ASP A 139 -15.44 -3.32 -16.34
CA ASP A 139 -14.82 -4.63 -16.48
C ASP A 139 -13.55 -4.72 -15.64
N LEU A 140 -12.70 -3.69 -15.64
CA LEU A 140 -11.53 -3.67 -14.78
C LEU A 140 -11.92 -3.69 -13.29
N ALA A 141 -12.86 -2.87 -12.85
CA ALA A 141 -13.30 -2.86 -11.44
C ALA A 141 -13.87 -4.22 -11.01
N SER A 142 -14.70 -4.84 -11.86
CA SER A 142 -15.24 -6.18 -11.63
C SER A 142 -14.14 -7.25 -11.58
N ASN A 143 -13.16 -7.17 -12.48
CA ASN A 143 -12.02 -8.07 -12.55
C ASN A 143 -11.10 -7.95 -11.32
N ILE A 144 -10.82 -6.73 -10.85
CA ILE A 144 -10.05 -6.49 -9.62
C ILE A 144 -10.75 -7.13 -8.42
N LYS A 145 -12.07 -6.96 -8.32
CA LYS A 145 -12.88 -7.51 -7.22
C LYS A 145 -12.90 -9.04 -7.25
N THR A 146 -13.13 -9.62 -8.42
CA THR A 146 -13.29 -11.07 -8.57
C THR A 146 -11.95 -11.80 -8.48
N ASN A 147 -10.93 -11.29 -9.14
CA ASN A 147 -9.64 -11.99 -9.25
C ASN A 147 -8.72 -11.60 -8.10
N SER A 148 -8.28 -10.35 -8.02
CA SER A 148 -7.28 -9.93 -7.03
C SER A 148 -7.84 -9.95 -5.60
N CYS A 149 -8.98 -9.30 -5.37
CA CYS A 149 -9.61 -9.29 -4.04
C CYS A 149 -10.22 -10.66 -3.69
N GLY A 150 -10.69 -11.43 -4.69
CA GLY A 150 -11.16 -12.79 -4.49
C GLY A 150 -10.04 -13.74 -4.03
N ILE A 151 -8.86 -13.67 -4.64
CA ILE A 151 -7.67 -14.45 -4.21
C ILE A 151 -7.27 -14.05 -2.78
N HIS A 152 -7.25 -12.77 -2.45
CA HIS A 152 -6.97 -12.31 -1.08
C HIS A 152 -8.01 -12.81 -0.09
N SER A 153 -9.31 -12.78 -0.44
CA SER A 153 -10.40 -13.27 0.42
C SER A 153 -10.25 -14.76 0.72
N SER A 154 -9.99 -15.57 -0.32
CA SER A 154 -9.73 -17.00 -0.17
C SER A 154 -8.50 -17.28 0.71
N SER A 155 -7.42 -16.49 0.55
CA SER A 155 -6.21 -16.60 1.37
C SER A 155 -6.48 -16.25 2.84
N LEU A 156 -7.30 -15.22 3.10
CA LEU A 156 -7.68 -14.80 4.44
C LEU A 156 -8.53 -15.87 5.15
N GLU A 157 -9.47 -16.50 4.45
CA GLU A 157 -10.28 -17.61 4.98
C GLU A 157 -9.40 -18.80 5.39
N GLN A 158 -8.41 -19.15 4.57
CA GLN A 158 -7.46 -20.22 4.88
C GLN A 158 -6.58 -19.87 6.09
N ILE A 159 -6.08 -18.64 6.16
CA ILE A 159 -5.33 -18.15 7.32
C ILE A 159 -6.17 -18.24 8.59
N ASP A 160 -7.41 -17.76 8.56
CA ASP A 160 -8.28 -17.71 9.74
C ASP A 160 -8.69 -19.11 10.21
N SER A 161 -8.94 -20.03 9.27
CA SER A 161 -9.20 -21.43 9.58
C SER A 161 -8.01 -22.10 10.26
N ILE A 162 -6.82 -22.02 9.64
CA ILE A 162 -5.60 -22.67 10.17
C ILE A 162 -5.15 -22.03 11.48
N TYR A 163 -5.24 -20.70 11.60
CA TYR A 163 -4.94 -19.99 12.84
C TYR A 163 -5.78 -20.52 14.00
N SER A 164 -7.09 -20.64 13.78
CA SER A 164 -8.03 -21.08 14.82
C SER A 164 -7.83 -22.54 15.20
N GLU A 165 -7.64 -23.41 14.20
CA GLU A 165 -7.35 -24.83 14.39
C GLU A 165 -6.06 -25.03 15.21
N VAL A 166 -4.95 -24.46 14.76
CA VAL A 166 -3.63 -24.60 15.39
C VAL A 166 -3.65 -24.03 16.80
N LYS A 167 -4.27 -22.86 17.01
CA LYS A 167 -4.39 -22.26 18.34
C LYS A 167 -5.17 -23.17 19.29
N CYS A 168 -6.26 -23.77 18.83
CA CYS A 168 -7.08 -24.70 19.62
C CYS A 168 -6.29 -25.97 19.98
N GLU A 169 -5.64 -26.59 18.99
CA GLU A 169 -4.86 -27.82 19.17
C GLU A 169 -3.73 -27.64 20.19
N VAL A 170 -2.92 -26.59 20.03
CA VAL A 170 -1.80 -26.29 20.93
C VAL A 170 -2.28 -25.91 22.33
N SER A 171 -3.31 -25.07 22.45
CA SER A 171 -3.85 -24.66 23.76
C SER A 171 -4.42 -25.85 24.52
N ARG A 172 -5.08 -26.79 23.83
CA ARG A 172 -5.61 -28.02 24.43
C ARG A 172 -4.47 -28.90 24.93
N ALA A 173 -3.45 -29.13 24.11
CA ALA A 173 -2.29 -29.93 24.49
C ALA A 173 -1.52 -29.31 25.67
N GLN A 174 -1.34 -27.99 25.66
CA GLN A 174 -0.73 -27.23 26.75
C GLN A 174 -1.50 -27.40 28.06
N THR A 175 -2.83 -27.28 28.02
CA THR A 175 -3.68 -27.42 29.20
C THR A 175 -3.57 -28.82 29.81
N ILE A 176 -3.56 -29.86 28.97
CA ILE A 176 -3.37 -31.25 29.42
C ILE A 176 -2.01 -31.42 30.09
N PHE A 177 -0.95 -30.90 29.45
CA PHE A 177 0.40 -30.94 29.99
C PHE A 177 0.52 -30.21 31.33
N ASP A 178 -0.06 -29.02 31.45
CA ASP A 178 -0.05 -28.23 32.69
C ASP A 178 -0.80 -28.94 33.84
N VAL A 179 -1.91 -29.62 33.54
CA VAL A 179 -2.64 -30.43 34.54
C VAL A 179 -1.78 -31.59 35.02
N GLN A 180 -1.11 -32.30 34.11
CA GLN A 180 -0.21 -33.40 34.48
C GLN A 180 1.00 -32.91 35.27
N ARG A 181 1.56 -31.74 34.92
CA ARG A 181 2.67 -31.13 35.66
C ARG A 181 2.27 -30.83 37.10
N ARG A 182 1.09 -30.23 37.30
CA ARG A 182 0.54 -29.99 38.65
C ARG A 182 0.30 -31.28 39.42
N GLN A 183 -0.16 -32.34 38.77
CA GLN A 183 -0.33 -33.65 39.43
C GLN A 183 1.01 -34.23 39.91
N VAL A 184 2.08 -34.07 39.12
CA VAL A 184 3.44 -34.45 39.54
C VAL A 184 3.90 -33.63 40.74
N GLU A 185 3.77 -32.30 40.70
CA GLU A 185 4.12 -31.41 41.81
C GLU A 185 3.39 -31.78 43.11
N VAL A 186 2.09 -32.10 43.03
CA VAL A 186 1.31 -32.57 44.18
C VAL A 186 1.83 -33.91 44.69
N SER A 187 2.08 -34.88 43.80
CA SER A 187 2.59 -36.20 44.18
C SER A 187 3.99 -36.15 44.80
N GLU A 188 4.84 -35.24 44.32
CA GLU A 188 6.19 -34.99 44.85
C GLU A 188 6.11 -34.40 46.25
N SER A 189 5.22 -33.41 46.46
CA SER A 189 4.97 -32.82 47.78
C SER A 189 4.40 -33.84 48.78
N GLU A 190 3.50 -34.72 48.34
CA GLU A 190 2.97 -35.82 49.16
C GLU A 190 4.07 -36.81 49.54
N LEU A 191 4.93 -37.19 48.59
CA LEU A 191 6.06 -38.09 48.84
C LEU A 191 7.02 -37.50 49.87
N ALA A 192 7.45 -36.25 49.68
CA ALA A 192 8.36 -35.55 50.59
C ALA A 192 7.82 -35.46 52.03
N LYS A 193 6.48 -35.37 52.21
CA LYS A 193 5.84 -35.34 53.54
C LYS A 193 5.81 -36.69 54.24
N ILE A 194 5.84 -37.80 53.51
CA ILE A 194 5.61 -39.15 54.06
C ILE A 194 6.92 -39.95 54.19
N GLN A 195 7.97 -39.53 53.47
CA GLN A 195 9.25 -40.24 53.33
C GLN A 195 9.91 -40.60 54.68
N ASP A 196 9.77 -39.75 55.70
CA ASP A 196 10.39 -39.95 57.02
C ASP A 196 9.45 -40.59 58.08
N LEU A 197 8.16 -40.77 57.76
CA LEU A 197 7.13 -41.12 58.75
C LEU A 197 6.62 -42.55 58.66
N ASN A 198 6.55 -43.14 57.46
CA ASN A 198 6.01 -44.49 57.29
C ASN A 198 6.50 -45.16 55.99
N PRO A 199 7.28 -46.26 56.05
CA PRO A 199 7.93 -46.86 54.88
C PRO A 199 6.94 -47.49 53.88
N ASP A 200 5.85 -48.10 54.36
CA ASP A 200 4.84 -48.71 53.47
C ASP A 200 4.03 -47.65 52.73
N ARG A 201 3.70 -46.54 53.41
CA ARG A 201 3.02 -45.39 52.78
C ARG A 201 3.95 -44.63 51.82
N ALA A 202 5.24 -44.50 52.16
CA ALA A 202 6.23 -43.91 51.28
C ALA A 202 6.35 -44.70 49.97
N ARG A 203 6.41 -46.04 50.03
CA ARG A 203 6.47 -46.90 48.85
C ARG A 203 5.25 -46.75 47.92
N MET A 204 4.05 -46.59 48.48
CA MET A 204 2.84 -46.32 47.68
C MET A 204 2.86 -44.92 47.04
N ALA A 205 3.34 -43.92 47.78
CA ALA A 205 3.50 -42.55 47.26
C ALA A 205 4.56 -42.48 46.14
N GLU A 206 5.68 -43.21 46.27
CA GLU A 206 6.70 -43.34 45.22
C GLU A 206 6.14 -43.96 43.94
N TYR A 207 5.34 -45.02 44.07
CA TYR A 207 4.69 -45.64 42.91
C TYR A 207 3.73 -44.67 42.21
N LYS A 208 2.91 -43.93 42.98
CA LYS A 208 2.01 -42.91 42.46
C LYS A 208 2.79 -41.80 41.74
N HIS A 209 3.86 -41.30 42.36
CA HIS A 209 4.72 -40.27 41.80
C HIS A 209 5.38 -40.73 40.49
N ARG A 210 5.93 -41.95 40.45
CA ARG A 210 6.50 -42.53 39.22
C ARG A 210 5.48 -42.61 38.08
N ARG A 211 4.26 -43.07 38.37
CA ARG A 211 3.18 -43.13 37.38
C ARG A 211 2.77 -41.75 36.87
N SER A 212 2.74 -40.75 37.76
CA SER A 212 2.49 -39.36 37.37
C SER A 212 3.60 -38.80 36.48
N LEU A 213 4.87 -39.13 36.74
CA LEU A 213 6.01 -38.76 35.89
C LEU A 213 5.93 -39.39 34.48
N GLU A 214 5.61 -40.69 34.39
CA GLU A 214 5.41 -41.37 33.10
C GLU A 214 4.29 -40.71 32.29
N THR A 215 3.19 -40.34 32.96
CA THR A 215 2.06 -39.64 32.34
C THR A 215 2.46 -38.25 31.85
N LEU A 216 3.23 -37.50 32.66
CA LEU A 216 3.75 -36.19 32.31
C LEU A 216 4.70 -36.25 31.10
N GLN A 217 5.56 -37.27 31.02
CA GLN A 217 6.43 -37.48 29.87
C GLN A 217 5.62 -37.68 28.59
N GLY A 218 4.60 -38.55 28.64
CA GLY A 218 3.69 -38.75 27.50
C GLY A 218 2.94 -37.47 27.09
N GLY A 219 2.51 -36.65 28.05
CA GLY A 219 1.91 -35.34 27.75
C GLY A 219 2.90 -34.31 27.19
N SER A 220 4.16 -34.34 27.65
CA SER A 220 5.23 -33.49 27.11
C SER A 220 5.48 -33.78 25.64
N GLU A 221 5.57 -35.06 25.28
CA GLU A 221 5.74 -35.52 23.90
C GLU A 221 4.56 -35.10 23.02
N GLN A 222 3.32 -35.24 23.53
CA GLN A 222 2.11 -34.79 22.82
C GLN A 222 2.08 -33.27 22.64
N TYR A 223 2.48 -32.50 23.66
CA TYR A 223 2.55 -31.05 23.58
C TYR A 223 3.59 -30.58 22.57
N HIS A 224 4.79 -31.16 22.59
CA HIS A 224 5.83 -30.84 21.62
C HIS A 224 5.44 -31.24 20.19
N ALA A 225 4.76 -32.38 20.00
CA ALA A 225 4.22 -32.77 18.70
C ALA A 225 3.15 -31.78 18.20
N ALA A 226 2.26 -31.31 19.07
CA ALA A 226 1.26 -30.30 18.73
C ALA A 226 1.90 -28.95 18.35
N LEU A 227 2.93 -28.52 19.08
CA LEU A 227 3.71 -27.32 18.72
C LEU A 227 4.38 -27.48 17.36
N GLN A 228 5.04 -28.59 17.11
CA GLN A 228 5.72 -28.85 15.83
C GLN A 228 4.72 -28.86 14.67
N SER A 229 3.63 -29.63 14.81
CA SER A 229 2.58 -29.69 13.78
C SER A 229 1.95 -28.31 13.55
N GLY A 230 1.66 -27.56 14.61
CA GLY A 230 1.16 -26.19 14.51
C GLY A 230 2.13 -25.25 13.79
N MET A 231 3.43 -25.37 14.05
CA MET A 231 4.47 -24.61 13.35
C MET A 231 4.55 -24.98 11.87
N GLU A 232 4.43 -26.26 11.51
CA GLU A 232 4.43 -26.73 10.12
C GLU A 232 3.19 -26.21 9.36
N LYS A 233 1.98 -26.39 9.93
CA LYS A 233 0.72 -25.88 9.35
C LYS A 233 0.76 -24.36 9.15
N THR A 234 1.24 -23.61 10.15
CA THR A 234 1.36 -22.15 10.05
C THR A 234 2.45 -21.70 9.06
N SER A 235 3.53 -22.48 8.90
CA SER A 235 4.55 -22.20 7.88
C SER A 235 3.97 -22.37 6.48
N PHE A 236 3.25 -23.47 6.26
CA PHE A 236 2.66 -23.80 4.98
C PHE A 236 1.61 -22.77 4.56
N VAL A 237 0.71 -22.36 5.47
CA VAL A 237 -0.29 -21.32 5.14
C VAL A 237 0.35 -19.97 4.85
N LEU A 238 1.45 -19.62 5.54
CA LEU A 238 2.19 -18.39 5.25
C LEU A 238 2.83 -18.41 3.86
N GLU A 239 3.36 -19.56 3.44
CA GLU A 239 3.90 -19.76 2.10
C GLU A 239 2.80 -19.65 1.04
N GLN A 240 1.67 -20.32 1.23
CA GLN A 240 0.51 -20.24 0.34
C GLN A 240 -0.02 -18.80 0.23
N ALA A 241 -0.19 -18.12 1.36
CA ALA A 241 -0.65 -16.74 1.40
C ALA A 241 0.33 -15.80 0.69
N SER A 242 1.64 -16.01 0.85
CA SER A 242 2.67 -15.25 0.13
C SER A 242 2.55 -15.45 -1.38
N MET A 243 2.51 -16.70 -1.86
CA MET A 243 2.37 -17.02 -3.28
C MET A 243 1.07 -16.46 -3.88
N ALA A 244 -0.04 -16.61 -3.16
CA ALA A 244 -1.35 -16.09 -3.58
C ALA A 244 -1.33 -14.55 -3.67
N THR A 245 -0.72 -13.87 -2.70
CA THR A 245 -0.59 -12.40 -2.70
C THR A 245 0.26 -11.90 -3.87
N TRP A 246 1.37 -12.57 -4.17
CA TRP A 246 2.19 -12.25 -5.35
C TRP A 246 1.43 -12.49 -6.65
N SER A 247 0.68 -13.58 -6.74
CA SER A 247 -0.18 -13.88 -7.88
C SER A 247 -1.27 -12.83 -8.08
N ALA A 248 -1.99 -12.47 -7.02
CA ALA A 248 -3.04 -11.45 -7.03
C ALA A 248 -2.49 -10.08 -7.47
N SER A 249 -1.30 -9.72 -7.00
CA SER A 249 -0.59 -8.49 -7.38
C SER A 249 -0.20 -8.50 -8.86
N ASN A 250 0.33 -9.61 -9.35
CA ASN A 250 0.67 -9.75 -10.77
C ASN A 250 -0.57 -9.64 -11.67
N VAL A 251 -1.65 -10.33 -11.33
CA VAL A 251 -2.93 -10.24 -12.05
C VAL A 251 -3.44 -8.80 -12.04
N PHE A 252 -3.40 -8.12 -10.89
CA PHE A 252 -3.81 -6.73 -10.75
C PHE A 252 -3.04 -5.80 -11.72
N PHE A 253 -1.71 -5.84 -11.69
CA PHE A 253 -0.91 -4.95 -12.54
C PHE A 253 -1.02 -5.28 -14.03
N LEU A 254 -1.19 -6.56 -14.39
CA LEU A 254 -1.45 -6.96 -15.79
C LEU A 254 -2.79 -6.40 -16.28
N GLN A 255 -3.85 -6.56 -15.49
CA GLN A 255 -5.18 -6.03 -15.83
C GLN A 255 -5.18 -4.51 -15.92
N LEU A 256 -4.51 -3.83 -14.97
CA LEU A 256 -4.36 -2.39 -14.97
C LEU A 256 -3.60 -1.89 -16.21
N SER A 257 -2.53 -2.59 -16.60
CA SER A 257 -1.74 -2.24 -17.78
C SER A 257 -2.54 -2.40 -19.08
N MET A 258 -3.30 -3.50 -19.21
CA MET A 258 -4.18 -3.72 -20.37
C MET A 258 -5.25 -2.64 -20.45
N PHE A 259 -5.89 -2.31 -19.33
CA PHE A 259 -6.88 -1.24 -19.26
C PHE A 259 -6.31 0.10 -19.73
N PHE A 260 -5.15 0.53 -19.21
CA PHE A 260 -4.59 1.82 -19.62
C PHE A 260 -4.20 1.82 -21.09
N LYS A 261 -3.65 0.72 -21.62
CA LYS A 261 -3.34 0.59 -23.05
C LYS A 261 -4.59 0.79 -23.91
N ASP A 262 -5.70 0.14 -23.55
CA ASP A 262 -6.95 0.24 -24.30
C ASP A 262 -7.60 1.62 -24.14
N LEU A 263 -7.56 2.18 -22.92
CA LEU A 263 -8.02 3.54 -22.63
C LEU A 263 -7.27 4.58 -23.46
N PHE A 264 -5.94 4.52 -23.49
CA PHE A 264 -5.12 5.42 -24.30
C PHE A 264 -5.47 5.31 -25.79
N GLY A 265 -5.64 4.07 -26.29
CA GLY A 265 -6.04 3.84 -27.68
C GLY A 265 -7.41 4.46 -28.03
N GLU A 266 -8.38 4.46 -27.11
CA GLU A 266 -9.66 5.14 -27.32
C GLU A 266 -9.54 6.67 -27.20
N CYS A 267 -8.74 7.19 -26.27
CA CYS A 267 -8.47 8.62 -26.14
C CYS A 267 -7.77 9.19 -27.39
N GLU A 268 -6.81 8.48 -27.98
CA GLU A 268 -6.15 8.87 -29.23
C GLU A 268 -7.14 8.94 -30.40
N LYS A 269 -8.08 7.99 -30.49
CA LYS A 269 -9.16 8.03 -31.50
C LYS A 269 -10.02 9.27 -31.34
N VAL A 270 -10.43 9.60 -30.11
CA VAL A 270 -11.23 10.81 -29.85
C VAL A 270 -10.44 12.08 -30.20
N ALA A 271 -9.15 12.15 -29.83
CA ALA A 271 -8.30 13.28 -30.19
C ALA A 271 -8.17 13.44 -31.71
N GLY A 272 -8.02 12.33 -32.45
CA GLY A 272 -8.02 12.31 -33.91
C GLY A 272 -9.33 12.83 -34.51
N ILE A 273 -10.47 12.40 -33.98
CA ILE A 273 -11.80 12.89 -34.41
C ILE A 273 -11.91 14.41 -34.16
N LEU A 274 -11.53 14.88 -32.97
CA LEU A 274 -11.56 16.31 -32.64
C LEU A 274 -10.66 17.14 -33.55
N ALA A 275 -9.48 16.63 -33.91
CA ALA A 275 -8.58 17.27 -34.86
C ALA A 275 -9.19 17.35 -36.27
N ASN A 276 -9.87 16.29 -36.71
CA ASN A 276 -10.58 16.28 -37.99
C ASN A 276 -11.72 17.30 -38.02
N ILE A 277 -12.59 17.33 -37.00
CA ILE A 277 -13.66 18.32 -36.86
C ILE A 277 -13.08 19.74 -36.97
N LYS A 278 -12.00 20.04 -36.22
CA LYS A 278 -11.31 21.34 -36.29
C LYS A 278 -10.81 21.67 -37.70
N ASN A 279 -10.16 20.73 -38.37
CA ASN A 279 -9.53 20.95 -39.68
C ASN A 279 -10.57 21.07 -40.81
N ASN A 280 -11.63 20.26 -40.77
CA ASN A 280 -12.69 20.24 -41.77
C ASN A 280 -13.46 21.57 -41.84
N ARG A 281 -13.56 22.30 -40.73
CA ARG A 281 -14.24 23.61 -40.73
C ARG A 281 -13.50 24.72 -41.48
N LYS A 282 -12.22 24.54 -41.84
CA LYS A 282 -11.39 25.52 -42.59
C LYS A 282 -11.45 26.97 -42.04
N VAL A 283 -11.83 27.16 -40.77
CA VAL A 283 -12.08 28.49 -40.19
C VAL A 283 -10.83 29.36 -40.26
N SER A 284 -9.66 28.80 -39.98
CA SER A 284 -8.39 29.51 -40.10
C SER A 284 -8.08 29.96 -41.54
N GLN A 285 -8.48 29.19 -42.56
CA GLN A 285 -8.33 29.58 -43.96
C GLN A 285 -9.29 30.72 -44.31
N ARG A 286 -10.54 30.65 -43.83
CA ARG A 286 -11.57 31.67 -44.04
C ARG A 286 -11.23 33.00 -43.37
N ILE A 287 -10.77 32.96 -42.11
CA ILE A 287 -10.28 34.14 -41.38
C ILE A 287 -9.08 34.76 -42.12
N ASN A 288 -8.13 33.95 -42.58
CA ASN A 288 -6.99 34.47 -43.32
C ASN A 288 -7.38 35.08 -44.67
N SER A 289 -8.35 34.51 -45.38
CA SER A 289 -8.88 35.09 -46.61
C SER A 289 -9.64 36.39 -46.35
N GLU A 290 -10.43 36.46 -45.28
CA GLU A 290 -11.17 37.67 -44.90
C GLU A 290 -10.22 38.78 -44.43
N LYS A 291 -9.20 38.45 -43.63
CA LYS A 291 -8.14 39.39 -43.26
C LYS A 291 -7.40 39.94 -44.49
N ARG A 292 -7.05 39.09 -45.46
CA ARG A 292 -6.46 39.54 -46.74
C ARG A 292 -7.41 40.40 -47.55
N ALA A 293 -8.68 40.01 -47.64
CA ALA A 293 -9.69 40.78 -48.37
C ALA A 293 -9.90 42.17 -47.75
N ALA A 294 -9.93 42.25 -46.41
CA ALA A 294 -10.04 43.51 -45.68
C ALA A 294 -8.79 44.39 -45.87
N ALA A 295 -7.58 43.82 -45.82
CA ALA A 295 -6.34 44.55 -46.09
C ALA A 295 -6.28 45.08 -47.53
N ASN A 296 -6.71 44.30 -48.52
CA ASN A 296 -6.78 44.71 -49.92
C ASN A 296 -7.86 45.78 -50.17
N ALA A 297 -9.01 45.68 -49.50
CA ALA A 297 -10.06 46.70 -49.58
C ALA A 297 -9.64 48.02 -48.91
N ALA A 298 -8.87 47.96 -47.82
CA ALA A 298 -8.31 49.13 -47.17
C ALA A 298 -7.28 49.84 -48.08
N THR A 299 -6.42 49.10 -48.77
CA THR A 299 -5.45 49.67 -49.72
C THR A 299 -6.11 50.25 -50.97
N GLN A 300 -7.19 49.65 -51.49
CA GLN A 300 -7.96 50.24 -52.59
C GLN A 300 -8.69 51.54 -52.19
N LYS A 301 -9.13 51.69 -50.93
CA LYS A 301 -9.73 52.94 -50.45
C LYS A 301 -8.73 54.09 -50.31
N VAL A 302 -7.44 53.79 -50.13
CA VAL A 302 -6.37 54.82 -50.13
C VAL A 302 -6.05 55.27 -51.56
N SER A 303 -6.12 54.39 -52.56
CA SER A 303 -5.85 54.74 -53.96
C SER A 303 -6.96 55.55 -54.64
N VAL A 304 -8.19 55.57 -54.12
CA VAL A 304 -9.30 56.40 -54.66
C VAL A 304 -9.34 57.81 -54.04
N LYS A 305 -8.53 58.09 -53.02
CA LYS A 305 -8.42 59.41 -52.37
C LYS A 305 -7.23 60.25 -52.83
N GLU A 306 -6.65 59.94 -53.99
CA GLU A 306 -5.60 60.77 -54.61
C GLU A 306 -6.20 61.66 -55.72
N LYS A 307 -7.13 62.53 -55.31
CA LYS A 307 -7.36 63.85 -55.92
C LYS A 307 -8.05 64.72 -54.88
N VAL A 308 -7.27 65.66 -54.34
CA VAL A 308 -7.60 66.84 -53.52
C VAL A 308 -7.05 66.81 -52.08
N SER A 309 -5.89 67.49 -51.96
CA SER A 309 -5.42 68.40 -50.91
C SER A 309 -4.94 67.88 -49.55
N GLU A 310 -3.66 68.17 -49.31
CA GLU A 310 -2.93 68.43 -48.05
C GLU A 310 -3.78 68.81 -46.83
N ASN A 311 -3.64 68.03 -45.74
CA ASN A 311 -2.98 68.46 -44.50
C ASN A 311 -2.94 67.30 -43.48
N VAL A 312 -1.75 67.01 -42.95
CA VAL A 312 -1.41 66.05 -41.88
C VAL A 312 -1.10 66.87 -40.60
N PRO A 313 -1.51 66.45 -39.38
CA PRO A 313 -0.77 65.47 -38.53
C PRO A 313 -1.69 64.35 -38.00
N SER A 314 -1.35 63.07 -38.16
CA SER A 314 -0.47 62.26 -37.30
C SER A 314 -0.83 62.28 -35.81
N ASP A 315 -1.56 61.25 -35.37
CA ASP A 315 -1.19 60.47 -34.18
C ASP A 315 -1.76 59.05 -34.30
N TYR A 316 -0.85 58.08 -34.21
CA TYR A 316 -1.08 56.63 -34.22
C TYR A 316 -1.18 56.13 -32.78
N GLU A 317 -2.05 55.16 -32.50
CA GLU A 317 -1.70 53.91 -31.79
C GLU A 317 -2.89 52.94 -31.73
N LEU A 318 -2.84 51.89 -32.55
CA LEU A 318 -3.49 50.62 -32.26
C LEU A 318 -2.42 49.54 -32.45
N VAL A 319 -1.81 49.21 -31.32
CA VAL A 319 -0.82 48.14 -31.18
C VAL A 319 -1.51 46.82 -31.51
N ASP A 320 -1.13 46.24 -32.66
CA ASP A 320 -1.55 44.91 -33.09
C ASP A 320 -0.72 43.86 -32.33
N MET A 321 -1.32 43.28 -31.29
CA MET A 321 -0.70 42.32 -30.38
C MET A 321 -0.81 40.88 -30.90
N PHE A 322 -0.51 40.63 -32.18
CA PHE A 322 -0.33 39.27 -32.73
C PHE A 322 0.67 39.28 -33.90
N THR A 323 1.93 39.58 -33.63
CA THR A 323 3.04 39.27 -34.54
C THR A 323 3.77 38.01 -34.06
N SER A 324 3.42 36.87 -34.66
CA SER A 324 4.27 35.68 -34.67
C SER A 324 5.52 35.98 -35.48
N GLN A 325 6.67 36.15 -34.83
CA GLN A 325 7.96 36.16 -35.52
C GLN A 325 8.26 34.75 -36.03
N SER A 326 8.15 34.60 -37.36
CA SER A 326 8.78 33.54 -38.13
C SER A 326 10.01 34.13 -38.82
N SER A 327 11.20 33.68 -38.46
CA SER A 327 12.36 33.73 -39.34
C SER A 327 13.34 32.61 -39.02
N ASN A 328 13.41 31.65 -39.94
CA ASN A 328 14.48 30.67 -40.07
C ASN A 328 15.81 31.37 -40.36
N THR A 329 16.88 30.98 -39.67
CA THR A 329 18.22 30.84 -40.25
C THR A 329 19.09 29.88 -39.43
N ALA A 330 19.57 28.84 -40.11
CA ALA A 330 20.73 27.96 -39.91
C ALA A 330 21.51 27.92 -38.55
N GLN A 331 21.67 26.68 -38.06
CA GLN A 331 22.69 26.15 -37.12
C GLN A 331 24.16 26.44 -37.58
N PRO A 332 25.23 26.28 -36.73
CA PRO A 332 25.37 25.28 -35.65
C PRO A 332 26.14 25.66 -34.35
N ASN A 333 25.96 24.77 -33.36
CA ASN A 333 26.85 24.32 -32.28
C ASN A 333 27.10 25.12 -30.98
N ASN A 334 27.06 24.30 -29.91
CA ASN A 334 27.65 24.40 -28.57
C ASN A 334 26.82 25.03 -27.43
N ASN A 335 26.21 24.12 -26.64
CA ASN A 335 25.94 24.25 -25.19
C ASN A 335 27.18 24.81 -24.45
N PRO A 336 27.04 25.50 -23.29
CA PRO A 336 26.19 25.08 -22.18
C PRO A 336 25.42 26.20 -21.44
N SER A 337 24.49 25.74 -20.60
CA SER A 337 23.68 26.47 -19.63
C SER A 337 24.45 27.47 -18.77
N PRO A 338 23.72 28.44 -18.19
CA PRO A 338 23.90 28.71 -16.77
C PRO A 338 22.57 28.70 -15.99
N SER A 339 22.70 28.08 -14.82
CA SER A 339 21.85 28.08 -13.63
C SER A 339 21.44 29.45 -13.10
N LEU A 340 20.35 29.51 -12.32
CA LEU A 340 20.17 30.22 -11.02
C LEU A 340 18.66 30.46 -10.79
N ILE A 341 18.07 30.52 -9.59
CA ILE A 341 18.37 30.10 -8.22
C ILE A 341 17.03 30.25 -7.47
N VAL A 342 16.75 29.33 -6.54
CA VAL A 342 16.10 29.52 -5.23
C VAL A 342 14.86 30.42 -5.12
N GLN A 343 13.73 29.84 -4.73
CA GLN A 343 13.14 30.16 -3.42
C GLN A 343 12.27 29.01 -2.91
N GLU A 344 12.85 28.33 -1.93
CA GLU A 344 12.20 27.50 -0.92
C GLU A 344 11.90 28.44 0.27
N ASP A 345 10.65 28.48 0.72
CA ASP A 345 10.25 28.71 2.12
C ASP A 345 8.74 28.44 2.20
N THR A 346 8.34 27.25 2.65
CA THR A 346 8.15 26.85 4.05
C THR A 346 7.10 27.71 4.79
N VAL A 347 6.07 27.06 5.32
CA VAL A 347 5.72 27.03 6.77
C VAL A 347 4.29 26.49 7.02
N ASN A 348 4.26 25.38 7.76
CA ASN A 348 3.27 24.91 8.74
C ASN A 348 1.81 24.55 8.40
N ARG A 349 1.55 23.24 8.44
CA ARG A 349 0.59 22.59 9.35
C ARG A 349 1.20 21.22 9.73
N GLY A 350 1.64 20.90 10.95
CA GLY A 350 1.10 21.27 12.25
C GLY A 350 0.17 20.16 12.75
N ALA A 351 0.75 19.16 13.41
CA ALA A 351 0.18 18.19 14.36
C ALA A 351 -1.07 17.37 13.94
N ARG A 352 -0.86 16.06 13.74
CA ARG A 352 -1.85 15.05 14.13
C ARG A 352 -1.18 13.96 14.94
N GLU A 353 -1.53 13.97 16.21
CA GLU A 353 -1.16 13.03 17.25
C GLU A 353 -1.57 11.61 16.86
N SER A 354 -0.66 10.68 17.07
CA SER A 354 -0.91 9.24 17.08
C SER A 354 -1.81 8.89 18.26
N ILE A 355 -3.02 8.45 17.99
CA ILE A 355 -3.90 7.84 18.99
C ILE A 355 -3.39 6.42 19.23
N ASP A 356 -2.85 6.20 20.43
CA ASP A 356 -2.47 4.90 20.95
C ASP A 356 -3.75 4.07 21.22
N ILE A 357 -3.74 2.80 20.84
CA ILE A 357 -4.91 1.92 20.89
C ILE A 357 -5.14 1.32 22.30
N ASP A 358 -4.28 1.65 23.27
CA ASP A 358 -4.36 1.11 24.64
C ASP A 358 -5.29 1.89 25.60
N ASP A 359 -5.95 2.96 25.16
CA ASP A 359 -6.87 3.76 26.01
C ASP A 359 -8.37 3.44 25.82
N ILE A 360 -8.73 2.34 25.13
CA ILE A 360 -10.14 1.92 24.97
C ILE A 360 -10.65 1.02 26.12
N PHE A 361 -9.79 0.60 27.05
CA PHE A 361 -10.21 -0.19 28.21
C PHE A 361 -9.71 0.38 29.54
N LYS A 362 -10.15 1.60 29.88
CA LYS A 362 -10.22 2.09 31.26
C LYS A 362 -11.54 2.77 31.53
#